data_AF-A0A6I4UWE4-F1
#
_entry.id   AF-A0A6I4UWE4-F1
#
_cell.length_a   1.000
_cell.length_b   1.000
_cell.length_c   1.000
_cell.angle_alpha   90.00
_cell.angle_beta   90.00
_cell.angle_gamma   90.00
#
_symmetry.space_group_name_H-M   'P 1'
#
loop_
_entity.id
_entity.type
_entity.pdbx_description
1 polymer ?
#
loop_
_entity_poly.entity_id
_entity_poly.type
_entity_poly.pdbx_seq_one_letter_code
_entity_poly.pdbx_strand_id
1 'polypeptide(L)'
;MVTGFKHSIAVLGGALTLGISSPAAAQDYSIFIADVIGQTIANMNFSAGGPTCMTGLAMSDKEVDEARLPAPRVMQQYFDAARDGGPKSTQFKLGKKTRWQAGDIVAGADTLNAQSDPLAVAGNRLEQEALRFYRAGNHMTALGQWAVLAPDDTVAGVYTGLFERESGEWLLRELDIFTADQIVEPAAQYCLEPGDVTAFKISSAENWVKTSEDQLEKAEEKLAKQQVKQQEIEAKAASKPNSKGLKTRVQRMRDVTELRIAKVDEKKEQLAKAKEQLVKMQDGKRELDELAGEARLAQRFRIVEKEEEAAASQSPAE
;
A
#
# COMPACT_ATOMS: atom_id res chain seq x y z
N MET A 1 10.22 -25.86 -76.39
CA MET A 1 10.53 -27.09 -75.63
C MET A 1 11.37 -26.66 -74.44
N VAL A 2 10.79 -26.67 -73.22
CA VAL A 2 11.01 -27.71 -72.17
C VAL A 2 12.48 -27.68 -71.69
N THR A 3 12.92 -27.41 -70.46
CA THR A 3 12.34 -27.23 -69.10
C THR A 3 13.50 -26.88 -68.12
N GLY A 4 13.19 -26.20 -67.00
CA GLY A 4 13.78 -26.41 -65.64
C GLY A 4 15.22 -25.93 -65.39
N PHE A 5 15.65 -25.56 -64.18
CA PHE A 5 15.11 -25.76 -62.83
C PHE A 5 15.56 -24.59 -61.93
N LYS A 6 14.66 -24.08 -61.09
CA LYS A 6 14.94 -23.09 -60.04
C LYS A 6 15.49 -23.81 -58.80
N HIS A 7 16.51 -23.25 -58.14
CA HIS A 7 16.81 -23.55 -56.74
C HIS A 7 16.90 -22.23 -55.97
N SER A 8 15.82 -21.93 -55.25
CA SER A 8 15.78 -20.94 -54.18
C SER A 8 16.27 -21.61 -52.90
N ILE A 9 17.33 -21.09 -52.28
CA ILE A 9 17.69 -21.45 -50.91
C ILE A 9 17.18 -20.34 -50.00
N ALA A 10 16.07 -20.63 -49.33
CA ALA A 10 15.58 -19.84 -48.21
C ALA A 10 16.33 -20.30 -46.96
N VAL A 11 17.09 -19.41 -46.32
CA VAL A 11 17.61 -19.61 -44.97
C VAL A 11 16.65 -18.92 -44.01
N LEU A 12 15.71 -19.71 -43.48
CA LEU A 12 14.96 -19.37 -42.28
C LEU A 12 15.86 -19.58 -41.06
N GLY A 13 16.46 -18.50 -40.56
CA GLY A 13 17.08 -18.46 -39.24
C GLY A 13 16.06 -17.95 -38.23
N GLY A 14 15.42 -18.86 -37.50
CA GLY A 14 14.51 -18.54 -36.42
C GLY A 14 15.25 -17.99 -35.20
N ALA A 15 14.78 -16.86 -34.68
CA ALA A 15 15.07 -16.42 -33.33
C ALA A 15 13.82 -16.67 -32.48
N LEU A 16 13.87 -17.74 -31.69
CA LEU A 16 12.86 -18.07 -30.69
C LEU A 16 13.28 -17.36 -29.40
N THR A 17 12.83 -16.12 -29.22
CA THR A 17 12.95 -15.43 -27.92
C THR A 17 11.81 -15.90 -27.03
N LEU A 18 12.10 -16.88 -26.17
CA LEU A 18 11.26 -17.18 -25.00
C LEU A 18 11.43 -16.01 -24.02
N GLY A 19 10.62 -14.98 -24.18
CA GLY A 19 10.42 -13.95 -23.18
C GLY A 19 9.58 -14.55 -22.06
N ILE A 20 10.24 -15.15 -21.06
CA ILE A 20 9.63 -15.35 -19.75
C ILE A 20 9.61 -13.96 -19.11
N SER A 21 8.60 -13.16 -19.44
CA SER A 21 8.24 -12.02 -18.61
C SER A 21 7.59 -12.60 -17.36
N SER A 22 8.35 -12.77 -16.28
CA SER A 22 7.73 -12.90 -14.97
C SER A 22 6.83 -11.67 -14.80
N PRO A 23 5.55 -11.83 -14.46
CA PRO A 23 4.73 -10.70 -14.11
C PRO A 23 5.41 -10.03 -12.92
N ALA A 24 5.74 -8.75 -13.05
CA ALA A 24 6.22 -7.96 -11.93
C ALA A 24 5.28 -8.20 -10.73
N ALA A 25 5.85 -8.25 -9.53
CA ALA A 25 5.10 -8.19 -8.28
C ALA A 25 4.32 -6.86 -8.25
N ALA A 26 3.14 -6.90 -8.86
CA ALA A 26 2.19 -5.81 -8.93
C ALA A 26 1.67 -5.63 -7.53
N GLN A 27 1.84 -4.41 -6.99
CA GLN A 27 1.26 -3.92 -5.74
C GLN A 27 0.79 -5.06 -4.82
N ASP A 28 1.71 -5.78 -4.20
CA ASP A 28 1.26 -6.81 -3.29
C ASP A 28 0.74 -6.12 -2.03
N TYR A 29 -0.57 -6.12 -1.91
CA TYR A 29 -1.29 -5.71 -0.72
C TYR A 29 -1.28 -6.81 0.35
N SER A 30 -0.51 -7.90 0.20
CA SER A 30 -0.49 -9.03 1.14
C SER A 30 -0.05 -8.66 2.56
N ILE A 31 0.75 -7.61 2.75
CA ILE A 31 1.04 -7.11 4.12
C ILE A 31 -0.24 -6.52 4.76
N PHE A 32 -1.24 -6.16 3.95
CA PHE A 32 -2.52 -5.63 4.38
C PHE A 32 -3.68 -6.37 3.72
N ILE A 33 -3.77 -7.69 3.92
CA ILE A 33 -5.00 -8.45 3.64
C ILE A 33 -6.18 -7.65 4.19
N ALA A 34 -7.01 -7.16 3.28
CA ALA A 34 -8.29 -6.56 3.58
C ALA A 34 -9.15 -7.64 4.23
N ASP A 35 -9.08 -7.72 5.56
CA ASP A 35 -10.03 -8.51 6.31
C ASP A 35 -11.42 -7.94 5.98
N VAL A 36 -12.37 -8.81 5.63
CA VAL A 36 -13.75 -8.45 5.25
C VAL A 36 -14.42 -7.59 6.34
N ILE A 37 -13.93 -7.70 7.58
CA ILE A 37 -14.30 -6.89 8.73
C ILE A 37 -13.85 -5.42 8.56
N GLY A 38 -12.64 -5.17 8.06
CA GLY A 38 -12.14 -3.83 7.75
C GLY A 38 -12.94 -3.13 6.65
N GLN A 39 -13.36 -3.86 5.62
CA GLN A 39 -14.27 -3.32 4.59
C GLN A 39 -15.65 -2.95 5.14
N THR A 40 -16.20 -3.75 6.05
CA THR A 40 -17.53 -3.47 6.64
C THR A 40 -17.49 -2.24 7.53
N ILE A 41 -16.41 -2.05 8.30
CA ILE A 41 -16.22 -0.90 9.18
C ILE A 41 -15.85 0.37 8.40
N ALA A 42 -15.02 0.24 7.36
CA ALA A 42 -14.78 1.32 6.41
C ALA A 42 -16.09 1.74 5.76
N ASN A 43 -16.89 0.82 5.21
CA ASN A 43 -18.16 1.16 4.58
C ASN A 43 -19.18 1.81 5.54
N MET A 44 -19.13 1.53 6.85
CA MET A 44 -20.01 2.15 7.84
C MET A 44 -19.63 3.60 8.20
N ASN A 45 -18.36 3.98 8.11
CA ASN A 45 -17.90 5.36 8.34
C ASN A 45 -17.74 6.18 7.05
N PHE A 46 -17.76 5.54 5.87
CA PHE A 46 -17.59 6.17 4.56
C PHE A 46 -18.90 6.55 3.85
N SER A 47 -20.02 6.68 4.56
CA SER A 47 -21.31 7.14 3.99
C SER A 47 -21.29 8.60 3.44
N ALA A 48 -20.12 9.23 3.34
CA ALA A 48 -19.89 10.58 2.86
C ALA A 48 -18.91 10.66 1.65
N GLY A 49 -18.75 9.59 0.86
CA GLY A 49 -18.14 9.68 -0.47
C GLY A 49 -16.62 9.95 -0.51
N GLY A 50 -15.88 9.53 0.51
CA GLY A 50 -14.41 9.56 0.48
C GLY A 50 -13.87 8.66 -0.65
N PRO A 51 -12.71 9.00 -1.25
CA PRO A 51 -12.17 8.23 -2.36
C PRO A 51 -11.76 6.82 -1.88
N THR A 52 -12.21 5.80 -2.60
CA THR A 52 -12.05 4.37 -2.28
C THR A 52 -10.60 3.95 -2.04
N CYS A 53 -9.64 4.67 -2.61
CA CYS A 53 -8.21 4.53 -2.38
C CYS A 53 -7.78 4.56 -0.90
N MET A 54 -8.43 5.36 -0.04
CA MET A 54 -8.00 5.55 1.37
C MET A 54 -8.28 4.33 2.23
N THR A 55 -9.20 3.46 1.78
CA THR A 55 -9.43 2.17 2.42
C THR A 55 -8.27 1.20 2.21
N GLY A 56 -7.33 1.55 1.32
CA GLY A 56 -6.19 0.73 0.93
C GLY A 56 -6.57 -0.50 0.14
N LEU A 57 -7.75 -0.48 -0.49
CA LEU A 57 -8.10 -1.48 -1.49
C LEU A 57 -7.19 -1.34 -2.70
N ALA A 58 -6.76 -2.49 -3.19
CA ALA A 58 -5.94 -2.58 -4.38
C ALA A 58 -6.66 -1.99 -5.58
N MET A 59 -5.97 -1.11 -6.30
CA MET A 59 -6.38 -0.74 -7.65
C MET A 59 -6.18 -1.97 -8.54
N SER A 60 -7.03 -2.18 -9.54
CA SER A 60 -6.88 -3.35 -10.42
C SER A 60 -5.56 -3.28 -11.20
N ASP A 61 -4.93 -4.41 -11.50
CA ASP A 61 -3.68 -4.45 -12.27
C ASP A 61 -3.80 -3.67 -13.58
N LYS A 62 -4.94 -3.78 -14.27
CA LYS A 62 -5.21 -3.02 -15.49
C LYS A 62 -5.09 -1.50 -15.30
N GLU A 63 -5.58 -0.99 -14.17
CA GLU A 63 -5.46 0.43 -13.86
C GLU A 63 -4.02 0.77 -13.44
N VAL A 64 -3.34 -0.07 -12.69
CA VAL A 64 -1.93 0.16 -12.33
C VAL A 64 -1.05 0.17 -13.59
N ASP A 65 -1.30 -0.74 -14.52
CA ASP A 65 -0.58 -0.97 -15.77
C ASP A 65 -0.63 0.22 -16.73
N GLU A 66 -1.70 1.01 -16.66
CA GLU A 66 -1.80 2.27 -17.41
C GLU A 66 -0.63 3.21 -17.11
N ALA A 67 -0.12 3.20 -15.88
CA ALA A 67 1.05 3.99 -15.46
C ALA A 67 2.34 3.16 -15.43
N ARG A 68 2.25 1.90 -14.98
CA ARG A 68 3.40 1.01 -14.77
C ARG A 68 4.10 0.62 -16.07
N LEU A 69 3.36 0.35 -17.14
CA LEU A 69 3.94 -0.07 -18.42
C LEU A 69 4.75 1.05 -19.12
N PRO A 70 4.29 2.32 -19.18
CA PRO A 70 5.08 3.38 -19.79
C PRO A 70 6.24 3.90 -18.92
N ALA A 71 6.16 3.77 -17.59
CA ALA A 71 7.15 4.37 -16.68
C ALA A 71 8.60 3.88 -16.88
N PRO A 72 8.90 2.57 -17.08
CA PRO A 72 10.25 2.11 -17.38
C PRO A 72 10.87 2.78 -18.60
N ARG A 73 10.09 3.02 -19.65
CA ARG A 73 10.56 3.72 -20.86
C ARG A 73 10.96 5.16 -20.54
N VAL A 74 10.14 5.87 -19.77
CA VAL A 74 10.42 7.26 -19.36
C VAL A 74 11.69 7.34 -18.51
N MET A 75 11.84 6.43 -17.54
CA MET A 75 13.04 6.36 -16.71
C MET A 75 14.28 6.01 -17.50
N GLN A 76 14.20 5.06 -18.44
CA GLN A 76 15.31 4.70 -19.30
C GLN A 76 15.72 5.88 -20.20
N GLN A 77 14.76 6.56 -20.82
CA GLN A 77 15.02 7.75 -21.63
C GLN A 77 15.64 8.88 -20.81
N TYR A 78 15.20 9.05 -19.56
CA TYR A 78 15.81 10.00 -18.63
C TYR A 78 17.26 9.60 -18.33
N PHE A 79 17.51 8.34 -17.99
CA PHE A 79 18.84 7.83 -17.65
C PHE A 79 19.82 7.99 -18.81
N ASP A 80 19.40 7.61 -20.03
CA ASP A 80 20.22 7.78 -21.23
C ASP A 80 20.50 9.26 -21.52
N ALA A 81 19.50 10.14 -21.42
CA ALA A 81 19.71 11.58 -21.58
C ALA A 81 20.65 12.16 -20.52
N ALA A 82 20.55 11.71 -19.27
CA ALA A 82 21.43 12.14 -18.19
C ALA A 82 22.88 11.66 -18.41
N ARG A 83 23.07 10.42 -18.85
CA ARG A 83 24.37 9.82 -19.16
C ARG A 83 25.06 10.48 -20.34
N ASP A 84 24.30 10.72 -21.40
CA ASP A 84 24.84 11.17 -22.69
C ASP A 84 24.91 12.71 -22.78
N GLY A 85 24.60 13.42 -21.69
CA GLY A 85 24.61 14.89 -21.62
C GLY A 85 23.49 15.57 -22.41
N GLY A 86 22.41 14.83 -22.70
CA GLY A 86 21.22 15.31 -23.38
C GLY A 86 20.22 16.08 -22.49
N PRO A 87 19.16 16.64 -23.09
CA PRO A 87 18.13 17.38 -22.37
C PRO A 87 17.19 16.43 -21.59
N LYS A 88 17.44 16.29 -20.29
CA LYS A 88 16.60 15.55 -19.32
C LYS A 88 15.16 16.08 -19.26
N SER A 89 14.95 17.38 -19.51
CA SER A 89 13.65 18.05 -19.42
C SER A 89 12.57 17.46 -20.33
N THR A 90 12.97 16.73 -21.38
CA THR A 90 12.03 16.06 -22.31
C THR A 90 11.24 14.93 -21.65
N GLN A 91 11.73 14.39 -20.53
CA GLN A 91 11.07 13.33 -19.78
C GLN A 91 10.26 13.85 -18.61
N PHE A 92 10.23 15.17 -18.41
CA PHE A 92 9.51 15.81 -17.32
C PHE A 92 8.27 16.54 -17.81
N LYS A 93 7.21 16.48 -17.00
CA LYS A 93 6.12 17.45 -17.06
C LYS A 93 6.62 18.77 -16.48
N LEU A 94 6.89 19.73 -17.35
CA LEU A 94 7.48 21.02 -16.97
C LEU A 94 6.44 21.97 -16.36
N GLY A 95 6.74 22.49 -15.17
CA GLY A 95 5.90 23.44 -14.47
C GLY A 95 6.45 23.79 -13.09
N LYS A 96 5.66 24.50 -12.28
CA LYS A 96 6.07 24.95 -10.94
C LYS A 96 6.34 23.82 -9.94
N LYS A 97 5.81 22.62 -10.21
CA LYS A 97 5.98 21.43 -9.37
C LYS A 97 7.10 20.51 -9.87
N THR A 98 7.75 20.85 -10.98
CA THR A 98 8.87 20.07 -11.50
C THR A 98 10.01 20.12 -10.49
N ARG A 99 10.46 18.96 -10.02
CA ARG A 99 11.54 18.85 -9.05
C ARG A 99 12.51 17.75 -9.46
N TRP A 100 13.78 18.07 -9.45
CA TRP A 100 14.87 17.12 -9.57
C TRP A 100 15.78 17.32 -8.37
N GLN A 101 16.16 16.24 -7.69
CA GLN A 101 16.98 16.33 -6.50
C GLN A 101 18.04 15.25 -6.44
N ALA A 102 19.28 15.63 -6.14
CA ALA A 102 20.39 14.72 -5.85
C ALA A 102 21.19 15.27 -4.66
N GLY A 103 21.12 14.59 -3.52
CA GLY A 103 21.66 15.14 -2.26
C GLY A 103 21.01 16.47 -1.90
N ASP A 104 21.84 17.49 -1.66
CA ASP A 104 21.39 18.85 -1.32
C ASP A 104 21.04 19.71 -2.56
N ILE A 105 21.29 19.20 -3.77
CA ILE A 105 21.03 19.92 -5.01
C ILE A 105 19.58 19.71 -5.40
N VAL A 106 18.83 20.82 -5.53
CA VAL A 106 17.44 20.83 -6.02
C VAL A 106 17.36 21.71 -7.27
N ALA A 107 16.78 21.17 -8.34
CA ALA A 107 16.56 21.88 -9.59
C ALA A 107 15.08 21.83 -10.00
N GLY A 108 14.59 22.96 -10.50
CA GLY A 108 13.27 23.08 -11.13
C GLY A 108 13.37 23.02 -12.66
N ALA A 109 12.25 23.26 -13.33
CA ALA A 109 12.15 23.16 -14.80
C ALA A 109 13.25 23.94 -15.56
N ASP A 110 13.62 25.13 -15.09
CA ASP A 110 14.56 26.02 -15.79
C ASP A 110 16.03 25.59 -15.67
N THR A 111 16.39 24.89 -14.59
CA THR A 111 17.78 24.53 -14.29
C THR A 111 18.06 23.04 -14.39
N LEU A 112 17.03 22.23 -14.65
CA LEU A 112 17.09 20.77 -14.68
C LEU A 112 18.12 20.25 -15.70
N ASN A 113 18.17 20.81 -16.91
CA ASN A 113 19.10 20.34 -17.94
C ASN A 113 20.57 20.58 -17.58
N ALA A 114 20.87 21.60 -16.78
CA ALA A 114 22.23 21.92 -16.35
C ALA A 114 22.77 20.98 -15.25
N GLN A 115 21.92 20.15 -14.63
CA GLN A 115 22.34 19.26 -13.57
C GLN A 115 23.08 18.03 -14.10
N SER A 116 24.10 17.59 -13.37
CA SER A 116 24.76 16.30 -13.58
C SER A 116 24.14 15.26 -12.67
N ASP A 117 23.71 14.13 -13.23
CA ASP A 117 23.19 13.00 -12.47
C ASP A 117 24.36 12.12 -12.00
N PRO A 118 24.53 11.90 -10.68
CA PRO A 118 25.65 11.12 -10.16
C PRO A 118 25.55 9.62 -10.44
N LEU A 119 24.37 9.11 -10.79
CA LEU A 119 24.13 7.68 -11.06
C LEU A 119 24.16 7.37 -12.56
N ALA A 120 23.82 8.32 -13.43
CA ALA A 120 23.87 8.16 -14.88
C ALA A 120 25.29 8.35 -15.43
N VAL A 121 26.23 7.51 -15.00
CA VAL A 121 27.63 7.52 -15.46
C VAL A 121 27.94 6.31 -16.35
N ALA A 122 29.06 6.36 -17.08
CA ALA A 122 29.48 5.27 -17.94
C ALA A 122 29.64 3.95 -17.15
N GLY A 123 29.05 2.87 -17.67
CA GLY A 123 29.08 1.55 -17.05
C GLY A 123 27.90 1.24 -16.13
N ASN A 124 27.26 2.26 -15.55
CA ASN A 124 26.04 2.04 -14.78
C ASN A 124 24.86 1.69 -15.69
N ARG A 125 23.93 0.89 -15.18
CA ARG A 125 22.70 0.50 -15.87
C ARG A 125 21.49 0.68 -14.98
N LEU A 126 20.41 1.20 -15.54
CA LEU A 126 19.11 1.26 -14.87
C LEU A 126 18.47 -0.13 -14.87
N GLU A 127 17.95 -0.59 -13.74
CA GLU A 127 17.10 -1.78 -13.73
C GLU A 127 15.79 -1.52 -14.50
N GLN A 128 15.38 -2.47 -15.34
CA GLN A 128 14.15 -2.30 -16.14
C GLN A 128 12.89 -2.35 -15.27
N GLU A 129 12.92 -3.19 -14.24
CA GLU A 129 11.81 -3.35 -13.31
C GLU A 129 11.94 -2.39 -12.14
N ALA A 130 10.82 -1.80 -11.75
CA ALA A 130 10.77 -0.99 -10.55
C ALA A 130 10.88 -1.88 -9.31
N LEU A 131 11.65 -1.45 -8.32
CA LEU A 131 11.69 -2.05 -6.99
C LEU A 131 10.30 -2.05 -6.34
N ARG A 132 9.59 -0.92 -6.46
CA ARG A 132 8.18 -0.74 -6.06
C ARG A 132 7.52 0.25 -6.99
N PHE A 133 6.22 0.08 -7.24
CA PHE A 133 5.44 0.99 -8.07
C PHE A 133 3.99 1.11 -7.58
N TYR A 134 3.54 2.33 -7.32
CA TYR A 134 2.20 2.64 -6.86
C TYR A 134 1.54 3.67 -7.77
N ARG A 135 0.29 3.43 -8.16
CA ARG A 135 -0.54 4.42 -8.83
C ARG A 135 -1.42 5.10 -7.78
N ALA A 136 -1.47 6.42 -7.81
CA ALA A 136 -2.31 7.19 -6.91
C ALA A 136 -3.79 6.94 -7.17
N GLY A 137 -4.59 6.92 -6.10
CA GLY A 137 -6.05 6.82 -6.18
C GLY A 137 -6.74 7.94 -6.96
N ASN A 138 -6.08 9.09 -7.16
CA ASN A 138 -6.58 10.16 -8.03
C ASN A 138 -6.38 9.89 -9.53
N HIS A 139 -5.75 8.77 -9.91
CA HIS A 139 -5.44 8.34 -11.28
C HIS A 139 -4.53 9.27 -12.10
N MET A 140 -4.07 10.38 -11.50
CA MET A 140 -3.29 11.43 -12.15
C MET A 140 -1.79 11.30 -11.89
N THR A 141 -1.39 10.60 -10.82
CA THR A 141 0.01 10.44 -10.44
C THR A 141 0.36 8.97 -10.19
N ALA A 142 1.65 8.65 -10.30
CA ALA A 142 2.19 7.35 -9.92
C ALA A 142 3.60 7.54 -9.33
N LEU A 143 3.99 6.71 -8.37
CA LEU A 143 5.30 6.73 -7.71
C LEU A 143 6.00 5.41 -7.98
N GLY A 144 7.24 5.46 -8.46
CA GLY A 144 8.06 4.27 -8.66
C GLY A 144 9.47 4.44 -8.12
N GLN A 145 10.11 3.32 -7.81
CA GLN A 145 11.52 3.26 -7.42
C GLN A 145 12.31 2.33 -8.33
N TRP A 146 13.48 2.74 -8.77
CA TRP A 146 14.37 1.94 -9.62
C TRP A 146 15.78 1.91 -9.04
N ALA A 147 16.41 0.74 -9.01
CA ALA A 147 17.83 0.66 -8.72
C ALA A 147 18.64 1.01 -9.97
N VAL A 148 19.77 1.68 -9.74
CA VAL A 148 20.85 1.80 -10.72
C VAL A 148 21.96 0.86 -10.27
N LEU A 149 22.37 -0.03 -11.16
CA LEU A 149 23.42 -1.00 -10.92
C LEU A 149 24.74 -0.49 -11.47
N ALA A 150 25.81 -0.69 -10.71
CA ALA A 150 27.19 -0.54 -11.15
C ALA A 150 27.60 -1.69 -12.10
N PRO A 151 28.76 -1.61 -12.77
CA PRO A 151 29.24 -2.67 -13.66
C PRO A 151 29.45 -4.04 -12.99
N ASP A 152 29.58 -4.07 -11.66
CA ASP A 152 29.72 -5.27 -10.85
C ASP A 152 28.38 -5.80 -10.30
N ASP A 153 27.26 -5.29 -10.82
CA ASP A 153 25.89 -5.60 -10.42
C ASP A 153 25.53 -5.22 -8.98
N THR A 154 26.37 -4.46 -8.30
CA THR A 154 26.01 -3.84 -7.02
C THR A 154 25.13 -2.62 -7.23
N VAL A 155 24.27 -2.29 -6.26
CA VAL A 155 23.40 -1.12 -6.35
C VAL A 155 24.21 0.15 -6.12
N ALA A 156 24.41 0.94 -7.18
CA ALA A 156 25.07 2.24 -7.15
C ALA A 156 24.19 3.33 -6.54
N GLY A 157 22.87 3.16 -6.61
CA GLY A 157 21.90 4.09 -6.06
C GLY A 157 20.47 3.76 -6.46
N VAL A 158 19.54 4.64 -6.08
CA VAL A 158 18.11 4.49 -6.33
C VAL A 158 17.54 5.79 -6.87
N TYR A 159 16.67 5.66 -7.86
CA TYR A 159 15.77 6.72 -8.28
C TYR A 159 14.39 6.52 -7.64
N THR A 160 13.83 7.57 -7.05
CA THR A 160 12.42 7.64 -6.67
C THR A 160 11.73 8.66 -7.58
N GLY A 161 10.94 8.18 -8.53
CA GLY A 161 10.28 8.98 -9.55
C GLY A 161 8.79 9.12 -9.29
N LEU A 162 8.29 10.35 -9.20
CA LEU A 162 6.87 10.66 -9.19
C LEU A 162 6.44 11.12 -10.57
N PHE A 163 5.58 10.36 -11.21
CA PHE A 163 5.03 10.60 -12.53
C PHE A 163 3.69 11.34 -12.41
N GLU A 164 3.42 12.19 -13.38
CA GLU A 164 2.12 12.82 -13.56
C GLU A 164 1.65 12.67 -15.00
N ARG A 165 0.34 12.46 -15.16
CA ARG A 165 -0.29 12.33 -16.47
C ARG A 165 -0.44 13.69 -17.14
N GLU A 166 -0.04 13.79 -18.40
CA GLU A 166 -0.24 14.95 -19.27
C GLU A 166 -0.62 14.49 -20.67
N SER A 167 -1.79 14.94 -21.17
CA SER A 167 -2.27 14.62 -22.53
C SER A 167 -2.28 13.13 -22.90
N GLY A 168 -2.45 12.24 -21.90
CA GLY A 168 -2.45 10.79 -22.10
C GLY A 168 -1.09 10.12 -21.93
N GLU A 169 -0.02 10.89 -21.76
CA GLU A 169 1.34 10.40 -21.51
C GLU A 169 1.70 10.52 -20.03
N TRP A 170 2.58 9.64 -19.57
CA TRP A 170 3.16 9.70 -18.22
C TRP A 170 4.54 10.31 -18.32
N LEU A 171 4.77 11.39 -17.58
CA LEU A 171 6.04 12.11 -17.54
C LEU A 171 6.47 12.27 -16.08
N LEU A 172 7.77 12.43 -15.84
CA LEU A 172 8.29 12.74 -14.51
C LEU A 172 7.80 14.11 -14.07
N ARG A 173 7.23 14.19 -12.88
CA ARG A 173 7.03 15.47 -12.19
C ARG A 173 8.16 15.71 -11.22
N GLU A 174 8.50 14.70 -10.45
CA GLU A 174 9.55 14.76 -9.44
C GLU A 174 10.48 13.57 -9.58
N LEU A 175 11.78 13.79 -9.36
CA LEU A 175 12.77 12.73 -9.32
C LEU A 175 13.76 13.01 -8.19
N ASP A 176 13.78 12.11 -7.22
CA ASP A 176 14.76 12.08 -6.14
C ASP A 176 15.82 11.01 -6.44
N ILE A 177 17.10 11.38 -6.31
CA ILE A 177 18.25 10.56 -6.63
C ILE A 177 19.05 10.30 -5.36
N PHE A 178 19.21 9.02 -5.03
CA PHE A 178 19.90 8.56 -3.85
C PHE A 178 21.13 7.75 -4.27
N THR A 179 22.32 8.23 -3.91
CA THR A 179 23.56 7.45 -4.01
C THR A 179 23.57 6.31 -2.99
N ALA A 180 24.44 5.31 -3.22
CA ALA A 180 24.50 4.06 -2.46
C ALA A 180 24.45 4.20 -0.92
N ASP A 181 25.06 5.24 -0.35
CA ASP A 181 25.15 5.48 1.10
C ASP A 181 23.97 6.30 1.67
N GLN A 182 23.11 6.85 0.81
CA GLN A 182 21.99 7.67 1.27
C GLN A 182 20.82 6.81 1.74
N ILE A 183 20.15 7.26 2.78
CA ILE A 183 18.94 6.63 3.29
C ILE A 183 17.81 6.90 2.30
N VAL A 184 17.15 5.84 1.87
CA VAL A 184 15.95 5.88 1.03
C VAL A 184 14.85 5.08 1.73
N GLU A 185 13.67 5.70 1.78
CA GLU A 185 12.46 5.05 2.27
C GLU A 185 11.79 4.29 1.11
N PRO A 186 11.24 3.09 1.35
CA PRO A 186 10.49 2.38 0.33
C PRO A 186 9.25 3.17 -0.06
N ALA A 187 8.95 3.26 -1.36
CA ALA A 187 7.73 3.88 -1.85
C ALA A 187 6.52 3.22 -1.18
N ALA A 188 5.57 4.03 -0.74
CA ALA A 188 4.36 3.56 -0.07
C ALA A 188 3.14 3.78 -0.96
N GLN A 189 2.10 2.97 -0.74
CA GLN A 189 0.80 3.23 -1.36
C GLN A 189 0.29 4.61 -0.96
N TYR A 190 -0.35 5.28 -1.90
CA TYR A 190 -0.95 6.58 -1.66
C TYR A 190 -2.19 6.85 -2.50
N CYS A 191 -3.00 7.80 -2.02
CA CYS A 191 -4.14 8.33 -2.76
C CYS A 191 -3.87 9.71 -3.36
N LEU A 192 -3.37 10.63 -2.54
CA LEU A 192 -3.05 12.01 -2.88
C LEU A 192 -1.57 12.30 -2.66
N GLU A 193 -1.03 11.86 -1.52
CA GLU A 193 0.36 12.11 -1.12
C GLU A 193 1.05 10.81 -0.67
N PRO A 194 2.30 10.54 -1.09
CA PRO A 194 3.04 9.34 -0.69
C PRO A 194 2.89 9.01 0.81
N GLY A 195 2.33 7.84 1.13
CA GLY A 195 2.14 7.36 2.51
C GLY A 195 0.83 7.76 3.21
N ASP A 196 -0.03 8.58 2.58
CA ASP A 196 -1.29 9.03 3.18
C ASP A 196 -2.27 7.88 3.51
N VAL A 197 -2.26 6.79 2.74
CA VAL A 197 -3.08 5.61 2.99
C VAL A 197 -2.67 4.92 4.29
N THR A 198 -1.37 4.74 4.54
CA THR A 198 -0.86 4.14 5.78
C THR A 198 -1.22 5.00 6.99
N ALA A 199 -1.01 6.32 6.87
CA ALA A 199 -1.37 7.27 7.93
C ALA A 199 -2.88 7.24 8.24
N PHE A 200 -3.72 7.20 7.20
CA PHE A 200 -5.16 7.12 7.35
C PHE A 200 -5.60 5.81 8.01
N LYS A 201 -5.03 4.66 7.62
CA LYS A 201 -5.37 3.36 8.23
C LYS A 201 -5.11 3.34 9.73
N ILE A 202 -3.96 3.86 10.17
CA ILE A 202 -3.63 3.95 11.60
C ILE A 202 -4.62 4.88 12.31
N SER A 203 -4.84 6.10 11.80
CA SER A 203 -5.77 7.05 12.40
C SER A 203 -7.22 6.51 12.46
N SER A 204 -7.64 5.76 11.44
CA SER A 204 -8.95 5.11 11.40
C SER A 204 -9.07 4.03 12.48
N ALA A 205 -8.03 3.20 12.65
CA ALA A 205 -7.99 2.17 13.69
C ALA A 205 -7.96 2.77 15.10
N GLU A 206 -7.20 3.84 15.33
CA GLU A 206 -7.20 4.60 16.59
C GLU A 206 -8.60 5.14 16.93
N ASN A 207 -9.27 5.73 15.95
CA ASN A 207 -10.64 6.22 16.11
C ASN A 207 -11.63 5.08 16.40
N TRP A 208 -11.42 3.90 15.83
CA TRP A 208 -12.24 2.72 16.13
C TRP A 208 -12.02 2.23 17.56
N VAL A 209 -10.76 2.14 18.02
CA VAL A 209 -10.45 1.81 19.42
C VAL A 209 -11.15 2.77 20.36
N LYS A 210 -10.97 4.08 20.15
CA LYS A 210 -11.61 5.12 20.96
C LYS A 210 -13.13 4.98 20.98
N THR A 211 -13.75 4.79 19.82
CA THR A 211 -15.22 4.63 19.72
C THR A 211 -15.69 3.37 20.44
N SER A 212 -14.93 2.27 20.36
CA SER A 212 -15.23 1.02 21.06
C SER A 212 -15.08 1.16 22.58
N GLU A 213 -14.09 1.91 23.07
CA GLU A 213 -13.92 2.23 24.49
C GLU A 213 -15.12 3.03 25.03
N ASP A 214 -15.51 4.11 24.34
CA ASP A 214 -16.68 4.92 24.69
C ASP A 214 -17.98 4.09 24.72
N GLN A 215 -18.11 3.11 23.80
CA GLN A 215 -19.28 2.23 23.74
C GLN A 215 -19.29 1.20 24.87
N LEU A 216 -18.13 0.69 25.26
CA LEU A 216 -17.97 -0.22 26.39
C LEU A 216 -18.31 0.52 27.70
N GLU A 217 -17.76 1.70 27.94
CA GLU A 217 -18.06 2.52 29.12
C GLU A 217 -19.57 2.77 29.26
N LYS A 218 -20.21 3.21 28.16
CA LYS A 218 -21.67 3.41 28.13
C LYS A 218 -22.47 2.12 28.40
N ALA A 219 -21.97 0.96 27.99
CA ALA A 219 -22.62 -0.32 28.24
C ALA A 219 -22.47 -0.73 29.72
N GLU A 220 -21.29 -0.55 30.30
CA GLU A 220 -20.99 -0.82 31.70
C GLU A 220 -21.78 0.09 32.64
N GLU A 221 -21.88 1.39 32.34
CA GLU A 221 -22.75 2.30 33.10
C GLU A 221 -24.22 1.85 33.09
N LYS A 222 -24.73 1.41 31.92
CA LYS A 222 -26.10 0.93 31.78
C LYS A 222 -26.31 -0.35 32.56
N LEU A 223 -25.33 -1.25 32.58
CA LEU A 223 -25.35 -2.46 33.38
C LEU A 223 -25.37 -2.11 34.89
N ALA A 224 -24.50 -1.22 35.35
CA ALA A 224 -24.45 -0.79 36.75
C ALA A 224 -25.80 -0.18 37.20
N LYS A 225 -26.36 0.75 36.40
CA LYS A 225 -27.69 1.34 36.65
C LYS A 225 -28.80 0.28 36.68
N GLN A 226 -28.70 -0.77 35.87
CA GLN A 226 -29.67 -1.87 35.83
C GLN A 226 -29.54 -2.80 37.04
N GLN A 227 -28.32 -3.11 37.48
CA GLN A 227 -28.05 -3.93 38.66
C GLN A 227 -28.59 -3.27 39.94
N VAL A 228 -28.42 -1.95 40.10
CA VAL A 228 -29.02 -1.20 41.23
C VAL A 228 -30.55 -1.35 41.23
N LYS A 229 -31.19 -1.14 40.07
CA LYS A 229 -32.66 -1.31 39.95
C LYS A 229 -33.12 -2.74 40.24
N GLN A 230 -32.34 -3.74 39.82
CA GLN A 230 -32.62 -5.13 40.12
C GLN A 230 -32.57 -5.38 41.63
N GLN A 231 -31.51 -4.94 42.31
CA GLN A 231 -31.36 -5.07 43.77
C GLN A 231 -32.52 -4.42 44.53
N GLU A 232 -32.95 -3.20 44.12
CA GLU A 232 -34.10 -2.53 44.72
C GLU A 232 -35.41 -3.32 44.57
N ILE A 233 -35.63 -3.94 43.40
CA ILE A 233 -36.84 -4.72 43.11
C ILE A 233 -36.80 -6.06 43.85
N GLU A 234 -35.62 -6.69 43.95
CA GLU A 234 -35.41 -7.91 44.73
C GLU A 234 -35.64 -7.65 46.23
N ALA A 235 -35.14 -6.54 46.78
CA ALA A 235 -35.40 -6.13 48.16
C ALA A 235 -36.91 -5.87 48.42
N LYS A 236 -37.60 -5.22 47.47
CA LYS A 236 -39.06 -5.02 47.52
C LYS A 236 -39.83 -6.35 47.44
N ALA A 237 -39.35 -7.32 46.66
CA ALA A 237 -39.96 -8.65 46.58
C ALA A 237 -39.75 -9.45 47.87
N ALA A 238 -38.57 -9.36 48.50
CA ALA A 238 -38.25 -10.01 49.77
C ALA A 238 -39.16 -9.53 50.91
N SER A 239 -39.51 -8.25 50.95
CA SER A 239 -40.47 -7.70 51.94
C SER A 239 -41.94 -8.05 51.66
N LYS A 240 -42.27 -8.60 50.49
CA LYS A 240 -43.64 -8.98 50.08
C LYS A 240 -43.68 -10.35 49.36
N PRO A 241 -43.38 -11.46 50.08
CA PRO A 241 -43.11 -12.77 49.49
C PRO A 241 -44.29 -13.40 48.71
N ASN A 242 -45.53 -12.98 48.99
CA ASN A 242 -46.74 -13.51 48.35
C ASN A 242 -47.20 -12.70 47.12
N SER A 243 -46.49 -11.63 46.75
CA SER A 243 -46.87 -10.81 45.59
C SER A 243 -46.43 -11.45 44.27
N LYS A 244 -47.37 -12.05 43.52
CA LYS A 244 -47.11 -12.61 42.18
C LYS A 244 -46.52 -11.58 41.21
N GLY A 245 -47.05 -10.34 41.20
CA GLY A 245 -46.58 -9.28 40.31
C GLY A 245 -45.12 -8.87 40.56
N LEU A 246 -44.68 -8.85 41.82
CA LEU A 246 -43.28 -8.56 42.15
C LEU A 246 -42.35 -9.69 41.72
N LYS A 247 -42.75 -10.96 41.86
CA LYS A 247 -41.96 -12.11 41.36
C LYS A 247 -41.74 -12.03 39.85
N THR A 248 -42.78 -11.76 39.07
CA THR A 248 -42.66 -11.56 37.61
C THR A 248 -41.74 -10.38 37.28
N ARG A 249 -41.81 -9.29 38.04
CA ARG A 249 -40.95 -8.12 37.84
C ARG A 249 -39.48 -8.41 38.15
N VAL A 250 -39.19 -9.17 39.21
CA VAL A 250 -37.82 -9.64 39.52
C VAL A 250 -37.26 -10.45 38.36
N GLN A 251 -38.02 -11.43 37.85
CA GLN A 251 -37.55 -12.25 36.73
C GLN A 251 -37.23 -11.40 35.50
N ARG A 252 -38.15 -10.51 35.08
CA ARG A 252 -37.89 -9.61 33.94
C ARG A 252 -36.64 -8.75 34.15
N MET A 253 -36.39 -8.30 35.38
CA MET A 253 -35.19 -7.51 35.68
C MET A 253 -33.91 -8.33 35.56
N ARG A 254 -33.93 -9.60 36.00
CA ARG A 254 -32.83 -10.55 35.80
C ARG A 254 -32.56 -10.77 34.32
N ASP A 255 -33.60 -11.07 33.54
CA ASP A 255 -33.48 -11.28 32.09
C ASP A 255 -32.87 -10.03 31.40
N VAL A 256 -33.30 -8.82 31.77
CA VAL A 256 -32.73 -7.58 31.23
C VAL A 256 -31.29 -7.38 31.68
N THR A 257 -30.93 -7.71 32.93
CA THR A 257 -29.55 -7.64 33.41
C THR A 257 -28.65 -8.61 32.65
N GLU A 258 -29.09 -9.86 32.43
CA GLU A 258 -28.37 -10.85 31.64
C GLU A 258 -28.13 -10.37 30.21
N LEU A 259 -29.15 -9.78 29.56
CA LEU A 259 -28.98 -9.16 28.23
C LEU A 259 -27.97 -8.00 28.25
N ARG A 260 -27.89 -7.23 29.33
CA ARG A 260 -26.91 -6.14 29.47
C ARG A 260 -25.50 -6.68 29.71
N ILE A 261 -25.34 -7.76 30.47
CA ILE A 261 -24.07 -8.47 30.64
C ILE A 261 -23.57 -8.94 29.27
N ALA A 262 -24.41 -9.67 28.53
CA ALA A 262 -24.07 -10.11 27.17
C ALA A 262 -23.68 -8.95 26.25
N LYS A 263 -24.35 -7.78 26.38
CA LYS A 263 -24.00 -6.59 25.60
C LYS A 263 -22.66 -5.99 26.01
N VAL A 264 -22.29 -6.01 27.29
CA VAL A 264 -20.96 -5.60 27.75
C VAL A 264 -19.89 -6.55 27.19
N ASP A 265 -20.14 -7.86 27.21
CA ASP A 265 -19.20 -8.85 26.67
C ASP A 265 -19.00 -8.69 25.15
N GLU A 266 -20.07 -8.45 24.39
CA GLU A 266 -19.98 -8.09 22.96
C GLU A 266 -19.13 -6.83 22.73
N LYS A 267 -19.26 -5.82 23.60
CA LYS A 267 -18.44 -4.58 23.49
C LYS A 267 -16.99 -4.79 23.86
N LYS A 268 -16.69 -5.67 24.82
CA LYS A 268 -15.31 -6.08 25.13
C LYS A 268 -14.66 -6.79 23.94
N GLU A 269 -15.39 -7.68 23.27
CA GLU A 269 -14.91 -8.36 22.07
C GLU A 269 -14.65 -7.36 20.92
N GLN A 270 -15.56 -6.39 20.72
CA GLN A 270 -15.36 -5.33 19.72
C GLN A 270 -14.15 -4.45 20.02
N LEU A 271 -13.90 -4.14 21.29
CA LEU A 271 -12.70 -3.41 21.70
C LEU A 271 -11.43 -4.23 21.48
N ALA A 272 -11.44 -5.53 21.79
CA ALA A 272 -10.31 -6.42 21.53
C ALA A 272 -9.96 -6.46 20.04
N LYS A 273 -10.97 -6.64 19.17
CA LYS A 273 -10.81 -6.61 17.70
C LYS A 273 -10.28 -5.26 17.20
N ALA A 274 -10.76 -4.15 17.75
CA ALA A 274 -10.26 -2.82 17.39
C ALA A 274 -8.78 -2.64 17.75
N LYS A 275 -8.36 -3.13 18.94
CA LYS A 275 -6.97 -3.08 19.40
C LYS A 275 -6.06 -3.97 18.55
N GLU A 276 -6.50 -5.18 18.24
CA GLU A 276 -5.79 -6.09 17.35
C GLU A 276 -5.56 -5.46 15.97
N GLN A 277 -6.60 -4.83 15.40
CA GLN A 277 -6.47 -4.15 14.11
C GLN A 277 -5.51 -2.96 14.17
N LEU A 278 -5.53 -2.16 15.24
CA LEU A 278 -4.57 -1.07 15.42
C LEU A 278 -3.14 -1.59 15.45
N VAL A 279 -2.87 -2.66 16.21
CA VAL A 279 -1.55 -3.30 16.25
C VAL A 279 -1.14 -3.78 14.86
N LYS A 280 -2.02 -4.44 14.11
CA LYS A 280 -1.74 -4.88 12.73
C LYS A 280 -1.37 -3.70 11.81
N MET A 281 -2.08 -2.57 11.90
CA MET A 281 -1.76 -1.39 11.09
C MET A 281 -0.42 -0.76 11.49
N GLN A 282 -0.11 -0.72 12.80
CA GLN A 282 1.15 -0.22 13.31
C GLN A 282 2.33 -1.12 12.95
N ASP A 283 2.16 -2.43 13.03
CA ASP A 283 3.15 -3.42 12.65
C ASP A 283 3.46 -3.33 11.15
N GLY A 284 2.45 -3.23 10.29
CA GLY A 284 2.69 -3.05 8.85
C GLY A 284 3.40 -1.73 8.51
N LYS A 285 3.15 -0.65 9.27
CA LYS A 285 3.96 0.58 9.15
C LYS A 285 5.39 0.34 9.64
N ARG A 286 5.58 -0.33 10.77
CA ARG A 286 6.91 -0.64 11.31
C ARG A 286 7.73 -1.49 10.34
N GLU A 287 7.14 -2.53 9.75
CA GLU A 287 7.78 -3.36 8.73
C GLU A 287 8.22 -2.52 7.51
N LEU A 288 7.38 -1.58 7.07
CA LEU A 288 7.74 -0.66 6.00
C LEU A 288 8.90 0.28 6.41
N ASP A 289 8.85 0.82 7.61
CA ASP A 289 9.88 1.72 8.14
C ASP A 289 11.22 0.97 8.37
N GLU A 290 11.19 -0.32 8.75
CA GLU A 290 12.38 -1.18 8.90
C GLU A 290 13.08 -1.48 7.56
N LEU A 291 12.33 -1.40 6.46
CA LEU A 291 12.90 -1.42 5.12
C LEU A 291 13.58 -0.11 4.75
N ALA A 292 13.37 1.01 5.45
CA ALA A 292 14.14 2.23 5.18
C ALA A 292 15.63 2.03 5.54
N GLY A 293 16.53 2.49 4.69
CA GLY A 293 17.98 2.36 4.92
C GLY A 293 18.80 2.75 3.70
N GLU A 294 20.09 2.40 3.71
CA GLU A 294 21.02 2.75 2.63
C GLU A 294 20.53 2.24 1.26
N ALA A 295 20.63 3.09 0.23
CA ALA A 295 20.17 2.79 -1.13
C ALA A 295 20.84 1.53 -1.71
N ARG A 296 22.07 1.20 -1.30
CA ARG A 296 22.73 -0.06 -1.70
C ARG A 296 21.96 -1.33 -1.32
N LEU A 297 21.11 -1.24 -0.29
CA LEU A 297 20.29 -2.35 0.18
C LEU A 297 18.88 -2.34 -0.43
N ALA A 298 18.56 -1.40 -1.33
CA ALA A 298 17.21 -1.18 -1.82
C ALA A 298 16.61 -2.34 -2.63
N GLN A 299 17.41 -3.33 -3.04
CA GLN A 299 16.87 -4.57 -3.58
C GLN A 299 15.91 -5.27 -2.60
N ARG A 300 16.04 -5.05 -1.28
CA ARG A 300 15.10 -5.54 -0.27
C ARG A 300 13.69 -4.91 -0.36
N PHE A 301 13.53 -3.85 -1.15
CA PHE A 301 12.23 -3.21 -1.37
C PHE A 301 11.37 -4.01 -2.33
N ARG A 302 12.00 -4.88 -3.13
CA ARG A 302 11.27 -5.84 -3.94
C ARG A 302 10.46 -6.70 -3.01
N ILE A 303 9.16 -6.73 -3.26
CA ILE A 303 8.28 -7.63 -2.55
C ILE A 303 8.63 -9.03 -3.08
N VAL A 304 9.40 -9.78 -2.31
CA VAL A 304 9.61 -11.20 -2.57
C VAL A 304 8.28 -11.86 -2.23
N GLU A 305 7.62 -12.44 -3.23
CA GLU A 305 6.46 -13.29 -3.07
C GLU A 305 6.80 -14.37 -2.04
N LYS A 306 6.40 -14.15 -0.78
CA LYS A 306 6.63 -15.12 0.31
C LYS A 306 5.79 -16.39 0.15
N GLU A 307 5.18 -16.61 -1.01
CA GLU A 307 4.19 -17.65 -1.26
C GLU A 307 4.64 -18.79 -2.19
N GLU A 308 5.77 -18.72 -2.90
CA GLU A 308 6.26 -19.92 -3.61
C GLU A 308 6.86 -20.99 -2.67
N GLU A 309 7.36 -20.63 -1.48
CA GLU A 309 7.83 -21.61 -0.47
C GLU A 309 6.69 -22.28 0.33
N ALA A 310 5.53 -21.61 0.48
CA ALA A 310 4.35 -22.22 1.09
C ALA A 310 3.64 -23.16 0.11
N ALA A 311 3.64 -22.85 -1.19
CA ALA A 311 3.06 -23.70 -2.22
C ALA A 311 3.94 -24.92 -2.58
N ALA A 312 5.27 -24.80 -2.56
CA ALA A 312 6.18 -25.91 -2.84
C ALA A 312 6.34 -26.92 -1.69
N SER A 313 6.02 -26.53 -0.44
CA SER A 313 6.09 -27.42 0.74
C SER A 313 4.79 -28.19 1.03
N GLN A 314 3.71 -27.93 0.27
CA GLN A 314 2.41 -28.60 0.44
C GLN A 314 1.93 -29.40 -0.78
N SER A 315 2.72 -29.52 -1.86
CA SER A 315 2.41 -30.47 -2.93
C SER A 315 2.86 -31.87 -2.49
N PRO A 316 1.95 -32.82 -2.21
CA PRO A 316 2.34 -34.21 -2.09
C PRO A 316 2.73 -34.69 -3.49
N ALA A 317 3.91 -35.32 -3.59
CA ALA A 317 4.28 -36.08 -4.77
C ALA A 317 3.24 -37.19 -5.00
N GLU A 318 2.44 -37.06 -6.06
CA GLU A 318 1.69 -38.17 -6.66
C GLU A 318 2.46 -38.77 -7.84
#